data_AF-A0A3C7VUT7-F1
#
_entry.id   AF-A0A3C7VUT7-F1
#
_cell.length_a   1.000
_cell.length_b   1.000
_cell.length_c   1.000
_cell.angle_alpha   90.00
_cell.angle_beta   90.00
_cell.angle_gamma   90.00
#
_symmetry.space_group_name_H-M   'P 1'
#
loop_
_entity.id
_entity.type
_entity.pdbx_description
1 polymer ?
#
loop_
_entity_poly.entity_id
_entity_poly.type
_entity_poly.pdbx_seq_one_letter_code
_entity_poly.pdbx_strand_id
1 'polypeptide(L)'
;MYTRDNPSPEYLAMVQMYETLHTAGEQSEGKSAEETFPGKMLVGHVREIKALIDRTGARDLLDYGAGKGLAYEERNLRIDNQLTVSSLQDYWGVDEIRCYDPGHAPFAELPDRPYDAVISTDVLEHITEPDVPWVIEEMFSLARKFVFANVACYPAVKHLPNGQNAHCTLHTPEWWAGLVHGIAMRHTDIAYRFVMTDKSGPRKKLGLSGKRRKVNHVFERLV
;
A
#
# COMPACT_ATOMS: atom_id res chain seq x y z
N MET A 1 -22.92 0.51 8.03
CA MET A 1 -21.47 0.27 7.85
C MET A 1 -21.16 0.58 6.41
N TYR A 2 -20.07 1.30 6.11
CA TYR A 2 -19.69 1.63 4.74
C TYR A 2 -19.17 0.39 4.00
N THR A 3 -19.27 0.41 2.68
CA THR A 3 -18.90 -0.68 1.76
C THR A 3 -18.42 -0.06 0.45
N ARG A 4 -17.89 -0.85 -0.49
CA ARG A 4 -17.55 -0.31 -1.81
C ARG A 4 -18.74 0.31 -2.56
N ASP A 5 -19.92 -0.29 -2.45
CA ASP A 5 -21.15 0.21 -3.10
C ASP A 5 -21.77 1.42 -2.38
N ASN A 6 -21.36 1.65 -1.13
CA ASN A 6 -21.79 2.78 -0.31
C ASN A 6 -20.63 3.23 0.59
N PRO A 7 -19.60 3.86 0.02
CA PRO A 7 -18.42 4.31 0.76
C PRO A 7 -18.75 5.57 1.57
N SER A 8 -17.88 5.94 2.50
CA SER A 8 -18.08 7.20 3.22
C SER A 8 -17.98 8.41 2.28
N PRO A 9 -18.71 9.51 2.57
CA PRO A 9 -18.52 10.77 1.87
C PRO A 9 -17.06 11.26 1.91
N GLU A 10 -16.36 11.01 3.02
CA GLU A 10 -14.95 11.37 3.20
C GLU A 10 -14.03 10.58 2.27
N TYR A 11 -14.29 9.28 2.09
CA TYR A 11 -13.56 8.44 1.13
C TYR A 11 -13.76 8.94 -0.31
N LEU A 12 -14.99 9.26 -0.70
CA LEU A 12 -15.29 9.78 -2.04
C LEU A 12 -14.56 11.11 -2.31
N ALA A 13 -14.60 12.03 -1.34
CA ALA A 13 -13.89 13.30 -1.44
C ALA A 13 -12.37 13.11 -1.53
N MET A 14 -11.84 12.12 -0.81
CA MET A 14 -10.44 11.75 -0.87
C MET A 14 -10.04 11.17 -2.22
N VAL A 15 -10.82 10.25 -2.81
CA VAL A 15 -10.55 9.72 -4.15
C VAL A 15 -10.49 10.85 -5.17
N GLN A 16 -11.48 11.75 -5.19
CA GLN A 16 -11.49 12.91 -6.09
C GLN A 16 -10.28 13.84 -5.92
N MET A 17 -9.83 14.02 -4.68
CA MET A 17 -8.62 14.80 -4.40
C MET A 17 -7.36 14.11 -4.93
N TYR A 18 -7.25 12.78 -4.79
CA TYR A 18 -6.12 12.02 -5.33
C TYR A 18 -6.14 11.98 -6.87
N GLU A 19 -7.32 11.87 -7.50
CA GLU A 19 -7.50 12.05 -8.95
C GLU A 19 -6.94 13.38 -9.42
N THR A 20 -7.32 14.47 -8.73
CA THR A 20 -6.81 15.82 -9.04
C THR A 20 -5.29 15.88 -8.90
N LEU A 21 -4.72 15.29 -7.85
CA LEU A 21 -3.27 15.26 -7.64
C LEU A 21 -2.53 14.45 -8.72
N HIS A 22 -3.13 13.35 -9.22
CA HIS A 22 -2.57 12.58 -10.33
C HIS A 22 -2.47 13.41 -11.62
N THR A 23 -3.46 14.26 -11.90
CA THR A 23 -3.52 15.02 -13.16
C THR A 23 -2.87 16.40 -13.09
N ALA A 24 -2.96 17.07 -11.95
CA ALA A 24 -2.47 18.45 -11.76
C ALA A 24 -1.09 18.51 -11.09
N GLY A 25 -0.65 17.40 -10.52
CA GLY A 25 0.55 17.33 -9.70
C GLY A 25 0.34 17.92 -8.30
N GLU A 26 1.34 17.73 -7.45
CA GLU A 26 1.37 18.27 -6.11
C GLU A 26 2.07 19.64 -6.11
N GLN A 27 1.33 20.68 -6.49
CA GLN A 27 1.87 22.05 -6.61
C GLN A 27 2.48 22.58 -5.29
N SER A 28 1.91 22.20 -4.14
CA SER A 28 2.43 22.59 -2.82
C SER A 28 3.84 22.06 -2.53
N GLU A 29 4.24 20.96 -3.17
CA GLU A 29 5.55 20.34 -3.05
C GLU A 29 6.39 20.52 -4.33
N GLY A 30 5.91 21.33 -5.28
CA GLY A 30 6.58 21.59 -6.55
C GLY A 30 6.70 20.38 -7.48
N LYS A 31 5.85 19.36 -7.32
CA LYS A 31 5.85 18.17 -8.19
C LYS A 31 4.90 18.35 -9.35
N SER A 32 5.35 17.96 -10.54
CA SER A 32 4.48 17.89 -11.71
C SER A 32 3.45 16.76 -11.58
N ALA A 33 2.51 16.71 -12.53
CA ALA A 33 1.60 15.59 -12.68
C ALA A 33 2.41 14.31 -12.75
N GLU A 34 3.38 14.20 -13.67
CA GLU A 34 4.24 13.04 -13.95
C GLU A 34 5.00 12.53 -12.72
N GLU A 35 5.50 13.43 -11.87
CA GLU A 35 6.28 13.09 -10.68
C GLU A 35 5.42 12.64 -9.47
N THR A 36 4.11 12.88 -9.54
CA THR A 36 3.19 12.60 -8.43
C THR A 36 2.76 11.12 -8.43
N PHE A 37 2.91 10.45 -7.29
CA PHE A 37 2.57 9.03 -7.06
C PHE A 37 3.18 8.03 -8.06
N PRO A 38 4.52 7.94 -8.17
CA PRO A 38 5.17 7.05 -9.14
C PRO A 38 5.09 5.55 -8.79
N GLY A 39 4.55 5.17 -7.62
CA GLY A 39 4.53 3.77 -7.16
C GLY A 39 5.86 3.25 -6.58
N LYS A 40 6.81 4.14 -6.25
CA LYS A 40 8.17 3.75 -5.84
C LYS A 40 8.28 3.08 -4.46
N MET A 41 7.25 3.18 -3.62
CA MET A 41 7.27 2.61 -2.27
C MET A 41 7.36 1.09 -2.29
N LEU A 42 6.82 0.47 -3.35
CA LEU A 42 6.93 -0.94 -3.65
C LEU A 42 8.37 -1.48 -3.62
N VAL A 43 9.34 -0.69 -4.10
CA VAL A 43 10.75 -1.12 -4.24
C VAL A 43 11.33 -1.60 -2.91
N GLY A 44 10.92 -0.99 -1.79
CA GLY A 44 11.35 -1.38 -0.44
C GLY A 44 10.89 -2.77 0.01
N HIS A 45 9.91 -3.37 -0.67
CA HIS A 45 9.25 -4.61 -0.28
C HIS A 45 9.42 -5.74 -1.31
N VAL A 46 10.16 -5.51 -2.41
CA VAL A 46 10.32 -6.46 -3.53
C VAL A 46 10.78 -7.85 -3.08
N ARG A 47 11.73 -7.92 -2.13
CA ARG A 47 12.24 -9.20 -1.60
C ARG A 47 11.23 -9.92 -0.71
N GLU A 48 10.50 -9.16 0.10
CA GLU A 48 9.48 -9.72 1.00
C GLU A 48 8.33 -10.30 0.19
N ILE A 49 7.88 -9.57 -0.84
CA ILE A 49 6.87 -10.02 -1.78
C ILE A 49 7.35 -11.25 -2.55
N LYS A 50 8.61 -11.26 -3.04
CA LYS A 50 9.21 -12.45 -3.69
C LYS A 50 9.14 -13.69 -2.81
N ALA A 51 9.48 -13.56 -1.53
CA ALA A 51 9.45 -14.69 -0.60
C ALA A 51 8.03 -15.26 -0.41
N LEU A 52 6.99 -14.40 -0.42
CA LEU A 52 5.60 -14.85 -0.36
C LEU A 52 5.15 -15.50 -1.66
N ILE A 53 5.55 -14.95 -2.81
CA ILE A 53 5.28 -15.53 -4.13
C ILE A 53 5.89 -16.93 -4.21
N ASP A 54 7.16 -17.09 -3.85
CA ASP A 54 7.85 -18.39 -3.86
C ASP A 54 7.20 -19.41 -2.94
N ARG A 55 6.81 -18.97 -1.74
CA ARG A 55 6.21 -19.83 -0.74
C ARG A 55 4.84 -20.34 -1.14
N THR A 56 4.05 -19.50 -1.80
CA THR A 56 2.67 -19.80 -2.19
C THR A 56 2.55 -20.32 -3.63
N GLY A 57 3.59 -20.17 -4.43
CA GLY A 57 3.55 -20.41 -5.87
C GLY A 57 2.58 -19.47 -6.59
N ALA A 58 2.45 -18.22 -6.14
CA ALA A 58 1.59 -17.23 -6.80
C ALA A 58 2.06 -16.96 -8.22
N ARG A 59 1.10 -16.86 -9.16
CA ARG A 59 1.37 -16.74 -10.60
C ARG A 59 0.85 -15.44 -11.19
N ASP A 60 -0.09 -14.77 -10.53
CA ASP A 60 -0.60 -13.45 -10.92
C ASP A 60 -0.77 -12.57 -9.67
N LEU A 61 -0.64 -11.26 -9.86
CA LEU A 61 -0.61 -10.29 -8.76
C LEU A 61 -1.42 -9.04 -9.09
N LEU A 62 -2.21 -8.59 -8.12
CA LEU A 62 -2.85 -7.28 -8.10
C LEU A 62 -2.08 -6.33 -7.17
N ASP A 63 -1.64 -5.18 -7.67
CA ASP A 63 -1.14 -4.08 -6.85
C ASP A 63 -2.27 -3.08 -6.57
N TYR A 64 -2.75 -3.09 -5.33
CA TYR A 64 -3.90 -2.34 -4.84
C TYR A 64 -3.44 -0.99 -4.25
N GLY A 65 -3.63 0.07 -5.03
CA GLY A 65 -3.08 1.41 -4.80
C GLY A 65 -1.69 1.59 -5.43
N ALA A 66 -1.52 1.16 -6.67
CA ALA A 66 -0.24 1.18 -7.39
C ALA A 66 0.28 2.59 -7.74
N GLY A 67 -0.52 3.64 -7.57
CA GLY A 67 -0.28 4.95 -8.15
C GLY A 67 -0.16 4.84 -9.67
N LYS A 68 0.99 5.24 -10.21
CA LYS A 68 1.30 5.10 -11.64
C LYS A 68 2.01 3.81 -12.04
N GLY A 69 2.38 2.95 -11.08
CA GLY A 69 3.02 1.68 -11.39
C GLY A 69 4.36 1.79 -12.15
N LEU A 70 5.07 2.92 -12.10
CA LEU A 70 6.28 3.14 -12.92
C LEU A 70 7.40 2.14 -12.60
N ALA A 71 7.42 1.59 -11.38
CA ALA A 71 8.37 0.54 -10.99
C ALA A 71 8.23 -0.75 -11.83
N TYR A 72 7.04 -1.01 -12.41
CA TYR A 72 6.80 -2.17 -13.27
C TYR A 72 7.33 -1.97 -14.69
N GLU A 73 7.45 -0.72 -15.13
CA GLU A 73 7.97 -0.36 -16.46
C GLU A 73 9.51 -0.33 -16.48
N GLU A 74 10.13 -0.08 -15.32
CA GLU A 74 11.56 0.13 -15.19
C GLU A 74 12.37 -1.14 -15.52
N ARG A 75 13.38 -0.99 -16.37
CA ARG A 75 14.33 -2.04 -16.72
C ARG A 75 15.62 -1.86 -15.94
N ASN A 76 16.20 -2.97 -15.48
CA ASN A 76 17.39 -2.92 -14.60
C ASN A 76 17.12 -2.14 -13.31
N LEU A 77 15.94 -2.34 -12.72
CA LEU A 77 15.52 -1.70 -11.49
C LEU A 77 16.44 -2.13 -10.34
N ARG A 78 17.09 -1.15 -9.70
CA ARG A 78 17.94 -1.39 -8.53
C ARG A 78 17.09 -1.49 -7.27
N ILE A 79 17.02 -2.67 -6.68
CA ILE A 79 16.30 -2.91 -5.42
C ILE A 79 17.14 -2.45 -4.23
N ASP A 80 18.41 -2.82 -4.21
CA ASP A 80 19.37 -2.43 -3.18
C ASP A 80 20.81 -2.47 -3.73
N ASN A 81 21.81 -2.38 -2.86
CA ASN A 81 23.22 -2.38 -3.28
C ASN A 81 23.72 -3.75 -3.79
N GLN A 82 22.95 -4.81 -3.58
CA GLN A 82 23.29 -6.20 -3.92
C GLN A 82 22.37 -6.79 -4.99
N LEU A 83 21.26 -6.13 -5.32
CA LEU A 83 20.27 -6.64 -6.25
C LEU A 83 19.78 -5.56 -7.22
N THR A 84 19.98 -5.86 -8.50
CA THR A 84 19.34 -5.21 -9.63
C THR A 84 18.61 -6.28 -10.43
N VAL A 85 17.36 -6.01 -10.81
CA VAL A 85 16.50 -6.95 -11.51
C VAL A 85 16.16 -6.45 -12.91
N SER A 86 16.04 -7.35 -13.89
CA SER A 86 15.67 -6.99 -15.26
C SER A 86 14.31 -6.30 -15.31
N SER A 87 13.33 -6.88 -14.62
CA SER A 87 12.00 -6.34 -14.36
C SER A 87 11.46 -6.96 -13.06
N LEU A 88 10.45 -6.33 -12.45
CA LEU A 88 9.78 -6.92 -11.28
C LEU A 88 9.05 -8.22 -11.63
N GLN A 89 8.41 -8.28 -12.80
CA GLN A 89 7.70 -9.47 -13.25
C GLN A 89 8.61 -10.69 -13.40
N ASP A 90 9.76 -10.52 -14.08
CA ASP A 90 10.75 -11.60 -14.22
C ASP A 90 11.31 -12.03 -12.87
N TYR A 91 11.64 -11.06 -12.02
CA TYR A 91 12.21 -11.35 -10.71
C TYR A 91 11.22 -12.10 -9.82
N TRP A 92 9.95 -11.71 -9.85
CA TRP A 92 8.90 -12.39 -9.10
C TRP A 92 8.48 -13.73 -9.71
N GLY A 93 8.69 -13.93 -11.02
CA GLY A 93 8.30 -15.16 -11.70
C GLY A 93 6.78 -15.30 -11.82
N VAL A 94 6.08 -14.17 -12.01
CA VAL A 94 4.63 -14.12 -12.20
C VAL A 94 4.29 -13.90 -13.67
N ASP A 95 3.19 -14.52 -14.10
CA ASP A 95 2.67 -14.45 -15.47
C ASP A 95 1.97 -13.12 -15.76
N GLU A 96 1.35 -12.51 -14.74
CA GLU A 96 0.58 -11.26 -14.86
C GLU A 96 0.75 -10.36 -13.62
N ILE A 97 0.86 -9.06 -13.86
CA ILE A 97 0.73 -8.02 -12.84
C ILE A 97 -0.34 -7.05 -13.32
N ARG A 98 -1.36 -6.81 -12.49
CA ARG A 98 -2.38 -5.78 -12.71
C ARG A 98 -2.23 -4.69 -11.66
N CYS A 99 -2.25 -3.44 -12.10
CA CYS A 99 -2.33 -2.28 -11.23
C CYS A 99 -3.79 -1.89 -11.02
N TYR A 100 -4.12 -1.49 -9.79
CA TYR A 100 -5.38 -0.84 -9.45
C TYR A 100 -5.08 0.39 -8.61
N ASP A 101 -5.68 1.53 -8.94
CA ASP A 101 -5.64 2.74 -8.14
C ASP A 101 -6.89 3.58 -8.46
N PRO A 102 -7.83 3.76 -7.52
CA PRO A 102 -9.07 4.49 -7.80
C PRO A 102 -8.83 5.97 -8.11
N GLY A 103 -7.68 6.52 -7.72
CA GLY A 103 -7.29 7.89 -8.03
C GLY A 103 -6.57 8.04 -9.38
N HIS A 104 -6.25 6.96 -10.08
CA HIS A 104 -5.53 7.02 -11.34
C HIS A 104 -6.34 6.40 -12.49
N ALA A 105 -6.86 7.24 -13.39
CA ALA A 105 -7.78 6.81 -14.45
C ALA A 105 -7.36 5.54 -15.24
N PRO A 106 -6.08 5.34 -15.63
CA PRO A 106 -5.63 4.10 -16.26
C PRO A 106 -5.81 2.82 -15.42
N PHE A 107 -5.86 2.95 -14.10
CA PHE A 107 -5.96 1.84 -13.13
C PHE A 107 -7.21 1.94 -12.23
N ALA A 108 -8.16 2.82 -12.54
CA ALA A 108 -9.32 3.07 -11.67
C ALA A 108 -10.35 1.92 -11.67
N GLU A 109 -10.30 1.05 -12.67
CA GLU A 109 -11.23 -0.08 -12.79
C GLU A 109 -10.80 -1.25 -11.90
N LEU A 110 -11.65 -1.56 -10.91
CA LEU A 110 -11.49 -2.72 -10.05
C LEU A 110 -11.49 -4.00 -10.90
N PRO A 111 -10.63 -4.99 -10.61
CA PRO A 111 -10.67 -6.26 -11.31
C PRO A 111 -11.99 -7.01 -11.13
N ASP A 112 -12.38 -7.71 -12.18
CA ASP A 112 -13.58 -8.58 -12.28
C ASP A 112 -13.31 -10.02 -11.82
N ARG A 113 -12.06 -10.32 -11.45
CA ARG A 113 -11.61 -11.63 -10.97
C ARG A 113 -10.59 -11.50 -9.84
N PRO A 114 -10.47 -12.51 -8.97
CA PRO A 114 -9.38 -12.55 -7.99
C PRO A 114 -8.03 -12.89 -8.65
N TYR A 115 -6.96 -12.62 -7.91
CA TYR A 115 -5.54 -12.87 -8.22
C TYR A 115 -4.93 -13.77 -7.15
N ASP A 116 -3.84 -14.47 -7.45
CA ASP A 116 -3.11 -15.26 -6.46
C ASP A 116 -2.58 -14.39 -5.33
N ALA A 117 -2.04 -13.23 -5.68
CA ALA A 117 -1.53 -12.24 -4.73
C ALA A 117 -2.28 -10.91 -4.84
N VAL A 118 -2.59 -10.30 -3.70
CA VAL A 118 -2.98 -8.88 -3.62
C VAL A 118 -1.96 -8.18 -2.73
N ILE A 119 -1.33 -7.12 -3.25
CA ILE A 119 -0.35 -6.33 -2.49
C ILE A 119 -0.82 -4.88 -2.35
N SER A 120 -0.33 -4.17 -1.34
CA SER A 120 -0.58 -2.73 -1.19
C SER A 120 0.57 -2.08 -0.41
N THR A 121 1.15 -0.99 -0.92
CA THR A 121 2.31 -0.35 -0.26
C THR A 121 2.12 1.14 -0.07
N ASP A 122 2.07 1.60 1.19
CA ASP A 122 1.92 3.03 1.54
C ASP A 122 0.56 3.59 1.04
N VAL A 123 -0.54 2.89 1.38
CA VAL A 123 -1.91 3.16 0.90
C VAL A 123 -2.94 3.14 2.04
N LEU A 124 -2.96 2.10 2.87
CA LEU A 124 -4.04 1.89 3.85
C LEU A 124 -4.12 3.01 4.90
N GLU A 125 -2.99 3.61 5.27
CA GLU A 125 -2.91 4.77 6.16
C GLU A 125 -3.52 6.06 5.55
N HIS A 126 -3.66 6.09 4.22
CA HIS A 126 -4.31 7.16 3.49
C HIS A 126 -5.82 6.96 3.41
N ILE A 127 -6.35 5.75 3.65
CA ILE A 127 -7.78 5.47 3.61
C ILE A 127 -8.44 5.96 4.89
N THR A 128 -9.61 6.60 4.78
CA THR A 128 -10.42 7.06 5.90
C THR A 128 -10.82 5.91 6.82
N GLU A 129 -10.68 6.09 8.15
CA GLU A 129 -10.87 5.02 9.14
C GLU A 129 -12.19 4.22 8.99
N PRO A 130 -13.35 4.84 8.69
CA PRO A 130 -14.60 4.08 8.49
C PRO A 130 -14.58 3.13 7.29
N ASP A 131 -13.67 3.34 6.34
CA ASP A 131 -13.58 2.62 5.08
C ASP A 131 -12.48 1.57 5.05
N VAL A 132 -11.47 1.71 5.92
CA VAL A 132 -10.39 0.75 6.07
C VAL A 132 -10.87 -0.70 6.21
N PRO A 133 -11.89 -1.03 7.05
CA PRO A 133 -12.32 -2.42 7.21
C PRO A 133 -12.83 -3.04 5.91
N TRP A 134 -13.62 -2.32 5.11
CA TRP A 134 -14.15 -2.87 3.87
C TRP A 134 -13.10 -2.89 2.75
N VAL A 135 -12.14 -1.95 2.74
CA VAL A 135 -11.00 -1.98 1.80
C VAL A 135 -10.12 -3.21 2.06
N ILE A 136 -9.80 -3.50 3.33
CA ILE A 136 -9.02 -4.70 3.67
C ILE A 136 -9.83 -5.97 3.33
N GLU A 137 -11.13 -6.00 3.62
CA GLU A 137 -12.00 -7.12 3.21
C GLU A 137 -11.97 -7.33 1.68
N GLU A 138 -12.03 -6.25 0.90
CA GLU A 138 -11.95 -6.29 -0.56
C GLU A 138 -10.61 -6.89 -1.02
N MET A 139 -9.49 -6.46 -0.43
CA MET A 139 -8.18 -7.03 -0.73
C MET A 139 -8.12 -8.54 -0.46
N PHE A 140 -8.69 -9.00 0.66
CA PHE A 140 -8.76 -10.44 0.95
C PHE A 140 -9.68 -11.18 -0.03
N SER A 141 -10.82 -10.60 -0.40
CA SER A 141 -11.75 -11.20 -1.36
C SER A 141 -11.18 -11.32 -2.78
N LEU A 142 -10.24 -10.44 -3.13
CA LEU A 142 -9.54 -10.43 -4.41
C LEU A 142 -8.30 -11.34 -4.41
N ALA A 143 -7.93 -11.94 -3.27
CA ALA A 143 -6.78 -12.82 -3.16
C ALA A 143 -7.19 -14.31 -3.16
N ARG A 144 -6.43 -15.15 -3.86
CA ARG A 144 -6.56 -16.62 -3.83
C ARG A 144 -5.50 -17.30 -2.97
N LYS A 145 -4.35 -16.66 -2.74
CA LYS A 145 -3.22 -17.26 -2.00
C LYS A 145 -2.69 -16.37 -0.90
N PHE A 146 -2.37 -15.10 -1.20
CA PHE A 146 -1.92 -14.20 -0.15
C PHE A 146 -2.26 -12.72 -0.32
N VAL A 147 -2.31 -12.02 0.82
CA VAL A 147 -2.34 -10.57 0.90
C VAL A 147 -1.04 -10.03 1.52
N PHE A 148 -0.42 -9.04 0.89
CA PHE A 148 0.69 -8.28 1.48
C PHE A 148 0.30 -6.82 1.65
N ALA A 149 0.65 -6.20 2.78
CA ALA A 149 0.54 -4.75 2.89
C ALA A 149 1.67 -4.13 3.72
N ASN A 150 2.09 -2.92 3.35
CA ASN A 150 2.89 -2.05 4.20
C ASN A 150 2.07 -0.83 4.61
N VAL A 151 2.09 -0.49 5.91
CA VAL A 151 1.31 0.62 6.47
C VAL A 151 2.15 1.43 7.46
N ALA A 152 2.18 2.74 7.28
CA ALA A 152 2.82 3.67 8.21
C ALA A 152 1.90 4.02 9.40
N CYS A 153 2.32 3.61 10.60
CA CYS A 153 1.69 3.95 11.88
C CYS A 153 2.23 5.26 12.47
N TYR A 154 2.55 6.24 11.62
CA TYR A 154 3.07 7.56 12.03
C TYR A 154 2.63 8.64 11.04
N PRO A 155 2.55 9.92 11.46
CA PRO A 155 2.14 11.01 10.55
C PRO A 155 3.04 11.14 9.31
N ALA A 156 2.42 11.36 8.15
CA ALA A 156 3.13 11.76 6.95
C ALA A 156 3.87 13.07 7.18
N VAL A 157 4.95 13.30 6.43
CA VAL A 157 5.50 14.65 6.29
C VAL A 157 4.52 15.54 5.51
N LYS A 158 3.86 14.95 4.52
CA LYS A 158 2.91 15.59 3.61
C LYS A 158 1.60 15.97 4.30
N HIS A 159 1.14 17.18 3.99
CA HIS A 159 -0.23 17.61 4.24
C HIS A 159 -0.96 17.76 2.90
N LEU A 160 -2.23 17.42 2.88
CA LEU A 160 -3.09 17.50 1.71
C LEU A 160 -3.56 18.95 1.50
N PRO A 161 -4.06 19.33 0.31
CA PRO A 161 -4.54 20.68 0.03
C PRO A 161 -5.61 21.19 1.01
N ASN A 162 -6.37 20.28 1.63
CA ASN A 162 -7.36 20.59 2.66
C ASN A 162 -6.75 20.82 4.07
N GLY A 163 -5.43 20.77 4.23
CA GLY A 163 -4.70 20.97 5.48
C GLY A 163 -4.58 19.72 6.36
N GLN A 164 -5.21 18.60 6.01
CA GLN A 164 -5.09 17.35 6.77
C GLN A 164 -3.75 16.66 6.52
N ASN A 165 -3.28 15.85 7.48
CA ASN A 165 -2.13 15.00 7.25
C ASN A 165 -2.49 13.94 6.19
N ALA A 166 -1.56 13.63 5.28
CA ALA A 166 -1.84 12.65 4.23
C ALA A 166 -2.12 11.25 4.80
N HIS A 167 -1.51 10.87 5.93
CA HIS A 167 -1.91 9.67 6.67
C HIS A 167 -3.10 10.06 7.55
N CYS A 168 -4.31 9.81 7.07
CA CYS A 168 -5.54 10.20 7.76
C CYS A 168 -5.97 9.17 8.81
N THR A 169 -5.58 7.90 8.65
CA THR A 169 -5.81 6.84 9.64
C THR A 169 -4.53 6.55 10.41
N LEU A 170 -4.42 7.14 11.60
CA LEU A 170 -3.24 7.06 12.46
C LEU A 170 -3.49 6.23 13.70
N HIS A 171 -3.30 4.91 13.56
CA HIS A 171 -3.40 3.94 14.64
C HIS A 171 -2.10 3.20 14.90
N THR A 172 -2.02 2.52 16.04
CA THR A 172 -0.84 1.73 16.41
C THR A 172 -0.77 0.43 15.58
N PRO A 173 0.42 -0.18 15.45
CA PRO A 173 0.58 -1.48 14.81
C PRO A 173 -0.40 -2.55 15.34
N GLU A 174 -0.69 -2.55 16.65
CA GLU A 174 -1.57 -3.52 17.30
C GLU A 174 -3.04 -3.33 16.91
N TRP A 175 -3.50 -2.09 16.71
CA TRP A 175 -4.84 -1.81 16.22
C TRP A 175 -5.03 -2.37 14.82
N TRP A 176 -4.06 -2.10 13.93
CA TRP A 176 -4.06 -2.63 12.57
C TRP A 176 -4.03 -4.16 12.59
N ALA A 177 -3.19 -4.76 13.43
CA ALA A 177 -3.13 -6.21 13.58
C ALA A 177 -4.45 -6.82 14.04
N GLY A 178 -5.14 -6.20 14.99
CA GLY A 178 -6.46 -6.64 15.46
C GLY A 178 -7.52 -6.58 14.36
N LEU A 179 -7.55 -5.48 13.60
CA LEU A 179 -8.46 -5.32 12.46
C LEU A 179 -8.20 -6.38 11.37
N VAL A 180 -6.95 -6.51 10.94
CA VAL A 180 -6.52 -7.48 9.93
C VAL A 180 -6.84 -8.90 10.39
N HIS A 181 -6.55 -9.23 11.66
CA HIS A 181 -6.85 -10.56 12.21
C HIS A 181 -8.35 -10.87 12.15
N GLY A 182 -9.20 -9.93 12.59
CA GLY A 182 -10.66 -10.10 12.57
C GLY A 182 -11.21 -10.32 11.16
N ILE A 183 -10.62 -9.68 10.14
CA ILE A 183 -10.96 -9.89 8.73
C ILE A 183 -10.43 -11.25 8.25
N ALA A 184 -9.15 -11.53 8.49
CA ALA A 184 -8.47 -12.74 8.05
C ALA A 184 -9.09 -14.04 8.62
N MET A 185 -9.84 -13.98 9.73
CA MET A 185 -10.60 -15.13 10.25
C MET A 185 -11.77 -15.56 9.34
N ARG A 186 -12.20 -14.71 8.40
CA ARG A 186 -13.18 -15.09 7.36
C ARG A 186 -12.53 -15.67 6.09
N HIS A 187 -11.21 -15.57 5.98
CA HIS A 187 -10.41 -15.93 4.80
C HIS A 187 -9.27 -16.86 5.22
N THR A 188 -9.59 -17.99 5.87
CA THR A 188 -8.60 -18.82 6.59
C THR A 188 -7.61 -19.54 5.68
N ASP A 189 -7.95 -19.69 4.41
CA ASP A 189 -7.14 -20.26 3.34
C ASP A 189 -6.17 -19.25 2.70
N ILE A 190 -6.34 -17.96 2.99
CA ILE A 190 -5.48 -16.89 2.48
C ILE A 190 -4.37 -16.60 3.49
N ALA A 191 -3.12 -16.72 3.04
CA ALA A 191 -1.96 -16.25 3.79
C ALA A 191 -1.92 -14.72 3.81
N TYR A 192 -1.33 -14.12 4.83
CA TYR A 192 -1.12 -12.68 4.81
C TYR A 192 0.16 -12.28 5.53
N ARG A 193 0.71 -11.13 5.12
CA ARG A 193 1.77 -10.44 5.83
C ARG A 193 1.51 -8.93 5.77
N PHE A 194 1.33 -8.33 6.92
CA PHE A 194 1.17 -6.89 7.08
C PHE A 194 2.38 -6.34 7.84
N VAL A 195 3.11 -5.40 7.22
CA VAL A 195 4.30 -4.74 7.77
C VAL A 195 3.90 -3.36 8.26
N MET A 196 3.72 -3.23 9.57
CA MET A 196 3.31 -2.01 10.25
C MET A 196 4.53 -1.25 10.74
N THR A 197 4.72 -0.01 10.32
CA THR A 197 5.93 0.75 10.67
C THR A 197 5.60 1.88 11.63
N ASP A 198 6.19 1.87 12.83
CA ASP A 198 6.15 3.01 13.75
C ASP A 198 7.45 3.82 13.72
N LYS A 199 7.44 4.96 14.42
CA LYS A 199 8.66 5.75 14.71
C LYS A 199 8.87 5.82 16.22
N SER A 200 9.78 5.00 16.74
CA SER A 200 10.21 5.04 18.13
C SER A 200 11.39 6.00 18.36
N GLY A 201 11.47 6.54 19.57
CA GLY A 201 12.53 7.46 20.02
C GLY A 201 12.06 8.88 20.37
N PRO A 202 12.92 9.64 21.08
CA PRO A 202 12.56 10.95 21.62
C PRO A 202 12.10 11.93 20.52
N ARG A 203 11.03 12.70 20.80
CA ARG A 203 10.64 13.84 19.95
C ARG A 203 11.70 14.94 20.11
N LYS A 204 12.01 15.62 19.00
CA LYS A 204 12.90 16.79 19.00
C LYS A 204 12.35 17.84 19.97
N LYS A 205 13.08 18.13 21.06
CA LYS A 205 12.84 19.27 21.94
C LYS A 205 14.11 20.10 21.98
N LEU A 206 13.99 21.41 21.77
CA LEU A 206 15.08 22.39 21.93
C LEU A 206 16.40 22.04 21.18
N GLY A 207 16.32 21.58 19.93
CA GLY A 207 17.50 21.49 19.06
C GLY A 207 18.48 20.34 19.35
N LEU A 208 18.31 19.58 20.43
CA LEU A 208 19.06 18.37 20.73
C LEU A 208 18.20 17.13 20.40
N SER A 209 18.53 16.38 19.35
CA SER A 209 17.85 15.10 19.07
C SER A 209 18.71 14.10 18.29
N GLY A 210 18.63 12.83 18.69
CA GLY A 210 18.92 11.68 17.82
C GLY A 210 17.80 11.46 16.79
N LYS A 211 18.11 10.74 15.69
CA LYS A 211 17.11 10.39 14.66
C LYS A 211 16.11 9.37 15.23
N ARG A 212 14.80 9.64 15.09
CA ARG A 212 13.76 8.63 15.35
C ARG A 212 13.98 7.42 14.45
N ARG A 213 14.01 6.23 15.05
CA ARG A 213 14.23 4.98 14.31
C ARG A 213 12.89 4.45 13.84
N LYS A 214 12.81 4.00 12.59
CA LYS A 214 11.67 3.21 12.11
C LYS A 214 11.74 1.82 12.74
N VAL A 215 10.63 1.35 13.30
CA VAL A 215 10.49 -0.03 13.80
C VAL A 215 9.39 -0.69 13.01
N ASN A 216 9.70 -1.83 12.41
CA ASN A 216 8.74 -2.62 11.66
C ASN A 216 8.19 -3.70 12.59
N HIS A 217 6.87 -3.81 12.62
CA HIS A 217 6.12 -4.86 13.26
C HIS A 217 5.49 -5.71 12.17
N VAL A 218 5.85 -6.99 12.12
CA VAL A 218 5.34 -7.92 11.11
C VAL A 218 4.25 -8.75 11.74
N PHE A 219 3.05 -8.68 11.18
CA PHE A 219 1.93 -9.53 11.56
C PHE A 219 1.58 -10.41 10.38
N GLU A 220 1.63 -11.72 10.58
CA GLU A 220 1.43 -12.66 9.49
C GLU A 220 0.71 -13.93 9.91
N ARG A 221 0.01 -14.52 8.94
CA ARG A 221 -0.42 -15.91 8.97
C ARG A 221 0.05 -16.55 7.68
N LEU A 222 0.86 -17.56 7.85
CA LEU A 222 1.43 -18.33 6.77
C LEU A 222 0.64 -19.65 6.70
N VAL A 223 -0.24 -19.76 5.71
CA VAL A 223 -0.95 -21.01 5.37
C VAL A 223 -0.01 -21.94 4.60
#